data_AF-A0A1M7FQL0-F1
#
_entry.id   AF-A0A1M7FQL0-F1
#
_cell.length_a   1.000
_cell.length_b   1.000
_cell.length_c   1.000
_cell.angle_alpha   90.00
_cell.angle_beta   90.00
_cell.angle_gamma   90.00
#
_symmetry.space_group_name_H-M   'P 1'
#
loop_
_entity.id
_entity.type
_entity.pdbx_description
1 polymer ?
#
loop_
_entity_poly.entity_id
_entity_poly.type
_entity_poly.pdbx_seq_one_letter_code
_entity_poly.pdbx_strand_id
1 'polypeptide(L)'
;MELHFEDLALTIKATDLDVPYNMRDETLFLTVRSDLTDLLSNKKTEIFYFGLAPDNTADGQDELLENGIFYRIIGYEKNLGIDLESSPEEILSAFHYLVSNFQPRWATIFVEEGVSKKEVTIELMYQEILLNDKK
;
A
#
# COMPACT_ATOMS: atom_id res chain seq x y z
N MET A 1 4.99 -3.76 26.91
CA MET A 1 4.24 -2.76 26.13
C MET A 1 3.73 -3.53 24.93
N GLU A 2 2.44 -3.85 24.90
CA GLU A 2 1.85 -4.57 23.77
C GLU A 2 1.70 -3.57 22.61
N LEU A 3 2.28 -3.91 21.45
CA LEU A 3 2.08 -3.16 20.22
C LEU A 3 0.71 -3.58 19.68
N HIS A 4 -0.29 -2.72 19.84
CA HIS A 4 -1.57 -2.89 19.17
C HIS A 4 -1.39 -2.44 17.72
N PHE A 5 -1.11 -3.40 16.84
CA PHE A 5 -1.13 -3.17 15.41
C PHE A 5 -2.60 -3.23 14.95
N GLU A 6 -3.22 -2.07 14.80
CA GLU A 6 -4.59 -1.94 14.27
C GLU A 6 -4.60 -1.68 12.75
N ASP A 7 -3.42 -1.63 12.12
CA ASP A 7 -3.24 -1.30 10.71
C ASP A 7 -2.93 -2.54 9.88
N LEU A 8 -3.66 -2.70 8.78
CA LEU A 8 -3.41 -3.72 7.76
C LEU A 8 -2.61 -3.12 6.60
N ALA A 9 -1.58 -3.82 6.16
CA ALA A 9 -0.79 -3.50 4.98
C ALA A 9 -1.11 -4.46 3.84
N LEU A 10 -1.38 -3.89 2.66
CA LEU A 10 -1.43 -4.62 1.38
C LEU A 10 -0.25 -4.17 0.51
N THR A 11 0.58 -5.11 0.09
CA THR A 11 1.64 -4.88 -0.88
C THR A 11 1.32 -5.60 -2.19
N ILE A 12 1.32 -4.86 -3.29
CA ILE A 12 1.12 -5.39 -4.64
C ILE A 12 2.22 -4.90 -5.58
N LYS A 13 2.52 -5.69 -6.60
CA LYS A 13 3.55 -5.36 -7.58
C LYS A 13 3.03 -4.38 -8.64
N ALA A 14 3.83 -3.38 -8.98
CA ALA A 14 3.52 -2.32 -9.94
C ALA A 14 4.53 -2.36 -11.11
N THR A 15 4.59 -3.50 -11.81
CA THR A 15 5.71 -3.83 -12.72
C THR A 15 5.89 -2.87 -13.89
N ASP A 16 4.81 -2.21 -14.34
CA ASP A 16 4.82 -1.34 -15.52
C ASP A 16 4.78 0.16 -15.18
N LEU A 17 4.90 0.52 -13.89
CA LEU A 17 4.81 1.90 -13.44
C LEU A 17 6.09 2.68 -13.79
N ASP A 18 5.94 3.82 -14.45
CA ASP A 18 6.99 4.84 -14.49
C ASP A 18 6.97 5.63 -13.17
N VAL A 19 7.95 5.38 -12.31
CA VAL A 19 7.96 5.89 -10.93
C VAL A 19 8.10 7.42 -10.93
N PRO A 20 7.13 8.17 -10.36
CA PRO A 20 7.13 9.63 -10.38
C PRO A 20 8.04 10.20 -9.28
N TYR A 21 9.35 10.00 -9.44
CA TYR A 21 10.35 10.53 -8.50
C TYR A 21 10.23 12.05 -8.33
N ASN A 22 10.51 12.54 -7.12
CA ASN A 22 10.49 13.96 -6.71
C ASN A 22 9.10 14.60 -6.53
N MET A 23 8.02 13.83 -6.53
CA MET A 23 6.70 14.33 -6.18
C MET A 23 6.50 14.40 -4.66
N ARG A 24 5.76 15.42 -4.21
CA ARG A 24 5.29 15.56 -2.82
C ARG A 24 3.97 14.80 -2.64
N ASP A 25 3.66 14.44 -1.40
CA ASP A 25 2.61 13.48 -1.00
C ASP A 25 1.29 13.59 -1.79
N GLU A 26 0.66 14.77 -1.81
CA GLU A 26 -0.62 14.96 -2.51
C GLU A 26 -0.50 14.76 -4.03
N THR A 27 0.53 15.34 -4.64
CA THR A 27 0.77 15.21 -6.08
C THR A 27 1.17 13.79 -6.45
N LEU A 28 1.94 13.13 -5.59
CA LEU A 28 2.32 11.73 -5.74
C LEU A 28 1.08 10.85 -5.79
N PHE A 29 0.19 10.96 -4.79
CA PHE A 29 -1.05 10.19 -4.77
C PHE A 29 -1.90 10.43 -6.02
N LEU A 30 -2.14 11.69 -6.40
CA LEU A 30 -2.94 12.00 -7.59
C LEU A 30 -2.34 11.41 -8.89
N THR A 31 -1.01 11.33 -8.96
CA THR A 31 -0.30 10.79 -10.12
C THR A 31 -0.44 9.27 -10.22
N VAL A 32 -0.31 8.57 -9.09
CA VAL A 32 -0.32 7.09 -9.07
C VAL A 32 -1.71 6.49 -8.91
N ARG A 33 -2.72 7.29 -8.51
CA ARG A 33 -4.05 6.80 -8.14
C ARG A 33 -4.71 5.96 -9.24
N SER A 34 -4.66 6.41 -10.49
CA SER A 34 -5.32 5.70 -11.61
C SER A 34 -4.75 4.30 -11.79
N ASP A 35 -3.42 4.21 -11.89
CA ASP A 35 -2.69 2.96 -12.02
C ASP A 35 -2.97 2.03 -10.83
N LEU A 36 -2.93 2.57 -9.61
CA LEU A 36 -3.21 1.79 -8.42
C LEU A 36 -4.65 1.26 -8.38
N THR A 37 -5.65 2.08 -8.73
CA THR A 37 -7.05 1.62 -8.80
C THR A 37 -7.25 0.56 -9.87
N ASP A 38 -6.58 0.68 -11.03
CA ASP A 38 -6.66 -0.32 -12.09
C ASP A 38 -6.10 -1.67 -11.61
N LEU A 39 -4.94 -1.67 -10.94
CA LEU A 39 -4.35 -2.86 -10.33
C LEU A 39 -5.27 -3.48 -9.27
N LEU A 40 -5.83 -2.69 -8.36
CA LEU A 40 -6.72 -3.19 -7.31
C LEU A 40 -8.05 -3.72 -7.85
N SER A 41 -8.52 -3.21 -8.99
CA SER A 41 -9.75 -3.70 -9.65
C SER A 41 -9.56 -5.06 -10.36
N ASN A 42 -8.31 -5.40 -10.69
CA ASN A 42 -7.96 -6.63 -11.37
C ASN A 42 -7.83 -7.79 -10.37
N LYS A 43 -8.79 -8.71 -10.41
CA LYS A 43 -8.81 -9.92 -9.55
C LYS A 43 -7.63 -10.88 -9.77
N LYS A 44 -6.83 -10.67 -10.82
CA LYS A 44 -5.61 -11.45 -11.08
C LYS A 44 -4.35 -10.77 -10.54
N THR A 45 -4.46 -9.58 -9.96
CA THR A 45 -3.35 -8.90 -9.34
C THR A 45 -2.79 -9.74 -8.22
N GLU A 46 -1.49 -10.02 -8.30
CA GLU A 46 -0.78 -10.79 -7.30
C GLU A 46 -0.60 -9.96 -6.04
N ILE A 47 -1.11 -10.47 -4.92
CA ILE A 47 -0.82 -9.92 -3.59
C ILE A 47 0.55 -10.44 -3.19
N PHE A 48 1.51 -9.52 -3.11
CA PHE A 48 2.85 -9.86 -2.65
C PHE A 48 2.88 -10.06 -1.13
N TYR A 49 2.15 -9.23 -0.39
CA TYR A 49 1.98 -9.35 1.05
C TYR A 49 0.64 -8.79 1.49
N PHE A 50 0.01 -9.44 2.47
CA PHE A 50 -1.10 -8.89 3.23
C PHE A 50 -0.95 -9.29 4.71
N GLY A 51 -1.01 -8.33 5.62
CA GLY A 51 -0.78 -8.58 7.05
C GLY A 51 -0.79 -7.31 7.90
N LEU A 52 -0.31 -7.41 9.13
CA LEU A 52 -0.24 -6.29 10.07
C LEU A 52 0.94 -5.36 9.76
N ALA A 53 0.74 -4.04 9.86
CA ALA A 53 1.81 -3.04 9.82
C ALA A 53 2.29 -2.69 11.25
N PRO A 54 3.58 -2.34 11.47
CA PRO A 54 4.65 -2.21 10.50
C PRO A 54 5.46 -3.50 10.40
N ASP A 55 5.42 -4.12 9.22
CA ASP A 55 6.52 -4.99 8.79
C ASP A 55 7.26 -4.28 7.67
N ASN A 56 8.37 -3.62 8.00
CA ASN A 56 9.40 -3.30 7.02
C ASN A 56 10.75 -3.57 7.70
N THR A 57 11.19 -4.81 7.63
CA THR A 57 12.39 -5.33 8.29
C THR A 57 13.58 -5.47 7.33
N ALA A 58 13.45 -4.98 6.10
CA ALA A 58 14.48 -5.19 5.09
C ALA A 58 15.80 -4.47 5.43
N ASP A 59 15.79 -3.26 6.00
CA ASP A 59 16.97 -2.52 6.50
C ASP A 59 18.19 -2.57 5.54
N GLY A 60 17.95 -2.60 4.21
CA GLY A 60 19.00 -2.71 3.19
C GLY A 60 19.68 -4.08 3.05
N GLN A 61 19.10 -5.15 3.59
CA GLN A 61 19.60 -6.51 3.44
C GLN A 61 19.08 -7.14 2.14
N ASP A 62 20.00 -7.44 1.21
CA ASP A 62 19.71 -8.04 -0.11
C ASP A 62 18.82 -9.31 -0.04
N GLU A 63 18.91 -10.08 1.04
CA GLU A 63 18.12 -11.30 1.26
C GLU A 63 16.64 -11.01 1.55
N LEU A 64 16.33 -9.82 2.05
CA LEU A 64 14.99 -9.37 2.42
C LEU A 64 14.38 -8.41 1.39
N LEU A 65 15.17 -7.94 0.42
CA LEU A 65 14.71 -7.08 -0.67
C LEU A 65 14.14 -7.89 -1.84
N GLU A 66 13.18 -7.31 -2.55
CA GLU A 66 12.75 -7.80 -3.85
C GLU A 66 13.05 -6.84 -4.99
N ASN A 67 13.34 -7.39 -6.17
CA ASN A 67 13.55 -6.58 -7.36
C ASN A 67 12.20 -6.14 -7.94
N GLY A 68 11.96 -4.83 -7.97
CA GLY A 68 10.82 -4.25 -8.65
C GLY A 68 10.27 -3.00 -8.00
N ILE A 69 9.06 -2.66 -8.44
CA ILE A 69 8.28 -1.52 -7.96
C ILE A 69 7.03 -2.08 -7.29
N PHE A 70 6.70 -1.58 -6.11
CA PHE A 70 5.59 -2.03 -5.29
C PHE A 70 4.73 -0.83 -4.85
N TYR A 71 3.43 -1.06 -4.73
CA TYR A 71 2.57 -0.24 -3.89
C TYR A 71 2.42 -0.91 -2.54
N ARG A 72 2.55 -0.14 -1.47
CA ARG A 72 2.21 -0.56 -0.11
C ARG A 72 1.11 0.33 0.43
N ILE A 73 -0.05 -0.22 0.69
CA ILE A 73 -1.18 0.53 1.22
C ILE A 73 -1.40 0.10 2.66
N ILE A 74 -1.29 1.05 3.58
CA ILE A 74 -1.54 0.84 5.01
C ILE A 74 -2.88 1.48 5.34
N GLY A 75 -3.82 0.67 5.81
CA GLY A 75 -5.15 1.13 6.20
C GLY A 75 -5.55 0.60 7.56
N TYR A 76 -6.25 1.44 8.32
CA TYR A 76 -6.80 1.07 9.61
C TYR A 76 -7.86 -0.03 9.46
N GLU A 77 -7.73 -1.15 10.17
CA GLU A 77 -8.59 -2.34 10.04
C GLU A 77 -10.08 -1.99 10.13
N LYS A 78 -10.45 -1.12 11.09
CA LYS A 78 -11.84 -0.69 11.32
C LYS A 78 -12.46 0.03 10.11
N ASN A 79 -11.64 0.56 9.20
CA ASN A 79 -12.09 1.26 8.01
C ASN A 79 -12.17 0.36 6.77
N LEU A 80 -11.56 -0.83 6.80
CA LEU A 80 -11.48 -1.73 5.66
C LEU A 80 -12.59 -2.79 5.67
N GLY A 81 -13.06 -3.20 6.85
CA GLY A 81 -14.11 -4.22 6.98
C GLY A 81 -13.67 -5.62 6.53
N ILE A 82 -12.36 -5.88 6.58
CA ILE A 82 -11.69 -7.16 6.31
C ILE A 82 -10.75 -7.48 7.48
N ASP A 83 -10.32 -8.74 7.55
CA ASP A 83 -9.37 -9.25 8.52
C ASP A 83 -8.31 -10.13 7.84
N LEU A 84 -7.42 -10.75 8.63
CA LEU A 84 -6.34 -11.61 8.14
C LEU A 84 -6.84 -12.93 7.50
N GLU A 85 -8.09 -13.31 7.70
CA GLU A 85 -8.68 -14.54 7.14
C GLU A 85 -9.45 -14.27 5.83
N SER A 86 -9.57 -13.00 5.44
CA SER A 86 -10.28 -12.56 4.24
C SER A 86 -9.61 -13.07 2.96
N SER A 87 -10.42 -13.34 1.94
CA SER A 87 -9.93 -13.81 0.65
C SER A 87 -9.17 -12.72 -0.12
N PRO A 88 -8.27 -13.10 -1.06
CA PRO A 88 -7.58 -12.14 -1.92
C PRO A 88 -8.54 -11.17 -2.65
N GLU A 89 -9.69 -11.65 -3.11
CA GLU A 89 -10.69 -10.82 -3.77
C GLU A 89 -11.34 -9.80 -2.83
N GLU A 90 -11.63 -10.20 -1.59
CA GLU A 90 -12.15 -9.29 -0.56
C GLU A 90 -11.12 -8.22 -0.19
N ILE A 91 -9.85 -8.63 -0.03
CA ILE A 91 -8.73 -7.73 0.25
C ILE A 91 -8.60 -6.70 -0.87
N LEU A 92 -8.45 -7.15 -2.13
CA LEU A 92 -8.34 -6.25 -3.28
C LEU A 92 -9.54 -5.30 -3.39
N SER A 93 -10.76 -5.80 -3.17
CA SER A 93 -11.98 -4.99 -3.21
C SER A 93 -12.03 -3.92 -2.12
N ALA A 94 -11.63 -4.25 -0.89
CA ALA A 94 -11.61 -3.31 0.22
C ALA A 94 -10.59 -2.18 -0.01
N PHE A 95 -9.37 -2.54 -0.41
CA PHE A 95 -8.34 -1.55 -0.73
C PHE A 95 -8.66 -0.74 -2.00
N HIS A 96 -9.30 -1.35 -3.00
CA HIS A 96 -9.82 -0.64 -4.16
C HIS A 96 -10.81 0.45 -3.74
N TYR A 97 -11.76 0.12 -2.85
CA TYR A 97 -12.72 1.07 -2.33
C TYR A 97 -12.03 2.20 -1.54
N LEU A 98 -11.06 1.86 -0.69
CA LEU A 98 -10.29 2.82 0.09
C LEU A 98 -9.61 3.87 -0.81
N VAL A 99 -8.81 3.42 -1.79
CA VAL A 99 -8.05 4.29 -2.70
C VAL A 99 -8.96 5.06 -3.66
N SER A 100 -10.09 4.47 -4.05
CA SER A 100 -11.04 5.10 -4.97
C SER A 100 -11.83 6.23 -4.31
N ASN A 101 -12.02 6.21 -2.99
CA ASN A 101 -12.94 7.13 -2.32
C ASN A 101 -12.27 8.13 -1.38
N PHE A 102 -11.04 7.84 -0.93
CA PHE A 102 -10.37 8.63 0.09
C PHE A 102 -8.95 9.04 -0.35
N GLN A 103 -8.47 10.14 0.23
CA GLN A 103 -7.09 10.58 0.09
C GLN A 103 -6.27 9.99 1.26
N PRO A 104 -5.08 9.44 1.01
CA PRO A 104 -4.21 9.01 2.09
C PRO A 104 -3.78 10.24 2.91
N ARG A 105 -3.52 10.02 4.19
CA ARG A 105 -2.93 11.03 5.07
C ARG A 105 -1.51 11.38 4.62
N TRP A 106 -0.80 10.40 4.10
CA TRP A 106 0.59 10.50 3.67
C TRP A 106 0.84 9.57 2.49
N ALA A 107 1.67 10.02 1.54
CA ALA A 107 2.15 9.20 0.44
C ALA A 107 3.65 9.47 0.23
N THR A 108 4.46 8.43 0.08
CA THR A 108 5.91 8.59 -0.11
C THR A 108 6.49 7.48 -0.97
N ILE A 109 7.68 7.72 -1.51
CA ILE A 109 8.47 6.73 -2.24
C ILE A 109 9.68 6.37 -1.39
N PHE A 110 9.84 5.08 -1.10
CA PHE A 110 11.04 4.50 -0.52
C PHE A 110 11.84 3.81 -1.62
N VAL A 111 13.16 3.89 -1.52
CA VAL A 111 14.08 3.14 -2.35
C VAL A 111 15.02 2.42 -1.42
N GLU A 112 14.97 1.10 -1.46
CA GLU A 112 15.89 0.25 -0.71
C GLU A 112 16.78 -0.47 -1.72
N GLU A 113 18.09 -0.34 -1.55
CA GLU A 113 19.08 -0.86 -2.46
C GLU A 113 20.12 -1.63 -1.67
N GLY A 114 20.26 -2.92 -1.98
CA GLY A 114 21.37 -3.73 -1.51
C GLY A 114 22.42 -3.90 -2.60
N VAL A 115 23.22 -4.96 -2.51
CA VAL A 115 24.35 -5.18 -3.43
C VAL A 115 23.87 -5.56 -4.84
N SER A 116 22.77 -6.32 -4.92
CA SER A 116 22.27 -6.90 -6.18
C SER A 116 20.81 -6.61 -6.44
N LYS A 117 20.05 -6.15 -5.44
CA LYS A 117 18.63 -5.87 -5.56
C LYS A 117 18.31 -4.40 -5.31
N LYS A 118 17.29 -3.92 -6.01
CA LYS A 118 16.69 -2.61 -5.82
C LYS A 118 15.18 -2.74 -5.76
N GLU A 119 14.64 -2.32 -4.62
CA GLU A 119 13.21 -2.24 -4.37
C GLU A 119 12.78 -0.78 -4.36
N VAL A 120 11.67 -0.48 -5.04
CA VAL A 120 11.04 0.83 -4.99
C VAL A 120 9.62 0.65 -4.48
N THR A 121 9.32 1.24 -3.33
CA THR A 121 8.01 1.09 -2.68
C THR A 121 7.32 2.43 -2.58
N ILE A 122 6.14 2.55 -3.20
CA ILE A 122 5.26 3.70 -3.07
C ILE A 122 4.26 3.38 -1.97
N GLU A 123 4.44 4.02 -0.81
CA GLU A 123 3.62 3.78 0.37
C GLU A 123 2.51 4.82 0.49
N LEU A 124 1.28 4.36 0.75
CA LEU A 124 0.11 5.18 1.02
C LEU A 124 -0.46 4.82 2.40
N MET A 125 -0.57 5.80 3.30
CA MET A 125 -1.05 5.58 4.66
C MET A 125 -2.41 6.23 4.92
N TYR A 126 -3.38 5.44 5.38
CA TYR A 126 -4.77 5.83 5.67
C TYR A 126 -5.08 5.59 7.17
N GLN A 127 -4.68 6.54 8.03
CA GLN A 127 -4.87 6.45 9.49
C GLN A 127 -6.25 6.90 9.97
N GLU A 128 -6.81 7.98 9.42
CA GLU A 128 -8.11 8.52 9.85
C GLU A 128 -8.93 8.85 8.60
N ILE A 129 -9.89 7.98 8.27
CA ILE A 129 -10.90 8.30 7.28
C ILE A 129 -12.05 8.98 8.03
N LEU A 130 -12.11 10.30 7.94
CA LEU A 130 -13.27 11.04 8.41
C LEU A 130 -14.41 10.79 7.43
N LEU A 131 -15.22 9.77 7.72
CA LEU A 131 -16.57 9.68 7.17
C LEU A 131 -17.30 10.94 7.67
N ASN A 132 -17.52 11.91 6.79
CA ASN A 132 -18.44 12.99 7.09
C ASN A 132 -19.81 12.35 7.25
N ASP A 133 -20.21 12.08 8.48
CA ASP A 133 -21.58 11.83 8.87
C ASP A 133 -22.40 13.03 8.36
N LYS A 134 -23.05 12.85 7.22
CA LYS A 134 -24.08 13.78 6.78
C LYS A 134 -25.22 13.70 7.79
N LYS A 135 -25.23 14.67 8.70
CA LYS A 135 -26.41 15.06 9.48
C LYS A 135 -27.60 15.36 8.59
#